data_AF-A0A8J7YV60-F1
#
_entry.id   AF-A0A8J7YV60-F1
#
_cell.length_a   1.000
_cell.length_b   1.000
_cell.length_c   1.000
_cell.angle_alpha   90.00
_cell.angle_beta   90.00
_cell.angle_gamma   90.00
#
_symmetry.space_group_name_H-M   'P 1'
#
loop_
_entity.id
_entity.type
_entity.pdbx_description
1 polymer ?
#
loop_
_entity_poly.entity_id
_entity_poly.type
_entity_poly.pdbx_seq_one_letter_code
_entity_poly.pdbx_strand_id
1 'polypeptide(L)' 'PRYSPDINPQEQWWNCERAKLLNNRYFPTNRRLGGAVRHFVSNTPPAAVKSVCNLTAIYGLLK' A
#
# COMPACT_ATOMS: atom_id res chain seq x y z
N PRO A 1 -5.05 -16.34 8.31
CA PRO A 1 -5.83 -16.55 9.56
C PRO A 1 -6.69 -15.31 9.85
N ARG A 2 -7.65 -15.41 10.78
CA ARG A 2 -8.37 -14.21 11.25
C ARG A 2 -7.39 -13.27 11.93
N TYR A 3 -7.58 -11.97 11.74
CA TYR A 3 -6.76 -10.90 12.34
C TYR A 3 -5.26 -10.94 11.96
N SER A 4 -4.95 -11.38 10.74
CA SER A 4 -3.57 -11.41 10.22
C SER A 4 -3.40 -10.40 9.07
N PRO A 5 -3.28 -9.09 9.37
CA PRO A 5 -3.08 -8.06 8.35
C PRO A 5 -1.69 -8.14 7.70
N ASP A 6 -0.71 -8.69 8.42
CA ASP A 6 0.68 -8.90 7.99
C ASP A 6 0.80 -9.78 6.75
N ILE A 7 -0.12 -10.73 6.59
CA ILE A 7 -0.19 -11.63 5.43
C ILE A 7 -1.13 -11.13 4.34
N ASN A 8 -1.78 -9.97 4.53
CA ASN A 8 -2.69 -9.41 3.54
C ASN A 8 -1.94 -8.43 2.62
N PRO A 9 -1.76 -8.75 1.32
CA PRO A 9 -1.07 -7.87 0.39
C PRO A 9 -1.76 -6.51 0.22
N GLN A 10 -3.08 -6.44 0.44
CA GLN A 10 -3.81 -5.18 0.40
C GLN A 10 -3.41 -4.25 1.56
N GLU A 11 -3.22 -4.78 2.77
CA GLU A 11 -2.73 -4.01 3.91
C GLU A 11 -1.28 -3.54 3.69
N GLN A 12 -0.44 -4.38 3.07
CA GLN A 12 0.92 -4.01 2.67
C GLN A 12 0.90 -2.82 1.68
N TRP A 13 -0.01 -2.86 0.71
CA TRP A 13 -0.19 -1.75 -0.22
C TRP A 13 -0.66 -0.46 0.49
N TRP A 14 -1.65 -0.55 1.37
CA TRP A 14 -2.12 0.61 2.15
C TRP A 14 -1.04 1.20 3.06
N ASN A 15 -0.16 0.38 3.61
CA ASN A 15 0.98 0.85 4.39
C ASN A 15 2.00 1.59 3.50
N CYS A 16 2.22 1.12 2.27
CA CYS A 16 3.05 1.81 1.29
C CYS A 16 2.45 3.17 0.90
N GLU A 17 1.14 3.25 0.64
CA GLU A 17 0.44 4.51 0.38
C GLU A 17 0.57 5.47 1.58
N ARG A 18 0.36 4.97 2.80
CA ARG A 18 0.57 5.76 4.02
C ARG A 18 1.99 6.33 4.09
N ALA A 19 3.00 5.50 3.91
CA ALA A 19 4.40 5.91 4.03
C ALA A 19 4.85 6.87 2.92
N LYS A 20 4.43 6.66 1.68
CA LYS A 20 4.93 7.39 0.51
C LYS A 20 4.07 8.58 0.09
N LEU A 21 2.77 8.52 0.32
CA LEU A 21 1.81 9.53 -0.14
C LEU A 21 1.21 10.33 1.01
N LEU A 22 0.78 9.68 2.09
CA LEU A 22 -0.04 10.32 3.12
C LEU A 22 0.79 10.90 4.27
N ASN A 23 2.00 10.37 4.50
CA ASN A 23 2.85 10.80 5.60
C ASN A 23 3.22 12.29 5.45
N ASN A 24 2.93 13.08 6.48
CA ASN A 24 3.15 14.53 6.53
C ASN A 24 2.52 15.34 5.37
N ARG A 25 1.47 14.81 4.71
CA ARG A 25 0.73 15.54 3.68
C ARG A 25 -0.67 15.88 4.15
N TYR A 26 -0.99 17.18 4.13
CA TYR A 26 -2.35 17.66 4.35
C TYR A 26 -3.09 17.77 3.02
N PHE A 27 -4.29 17.18 2.96
CA PHE A 27 -5.19 17.29 1.82
C PHE A 27 -6.43 18.09 2.25
N PRO A 28 -6.66 19.30 1.71
CA PRO A 28 -7.73 20.18 2.17
C PRO A 28 -9.14 19.68 1.81
N THR A 29 -9.26 18.73 0.88
CA THR A 29 -10.55 18.15 0.48
C THR A 29 -10.41 16.68 0.10
N ASN A 30 -11.51 15.92 0.23
CA ASN A 30 -11.59 14.53 -0.23
C ASN A 30 -11.27 14.39 -1.72
N ARG A 31 -11.62 15.39 -2.54
CA ARG A 31 -11.31 15.39 -3.98
C ARG A 31 -9.80 15.48 -4.24
N ARG A 32 -9.07 16.29 -3.46
CA ARG A 32 -7.61 16.41 -3.57
C ARG A 32 -6.92 15.13 -3.10
N LEU A 33 -7.39 14.53 -2.00
CA LEU A 33 -6.91 13.23 -1.53
C LEU A 33 -7.13 12.14 -2.59
N GLY A 34 -8.36 11.98 -3.07
CA GLY A 34 -8.70 10.97 -4.06
C GLY A 34 -7.94 11.15 -5.38
N GLY A 35 -7.75 12.39 -5.82
CA GLY A 35 -6.91 12.69 -7.00
C GLY A 35 -5.45 12.31 -6.79
N ALA A 36 -4.89 12.57 -5.61
CA ALA A 36 -3.51 12.21 -5.29
C ALA A 36 -3.31 10.70 -5.19
N VAL A 37 -4.26 9.98 -4.56
CA VAL A 37 -4.27 8.51 -4.51
C VAL A 37 -4.37 7.92 -5.92
N ARG A 38 -5.32 8.40 -6.73
CA ARG A 38 -5.47 7.95 -8.14
C ARG A 38 -4.18 8.17 -8.92
N HIS A 39 -3.58 9.36 -8.82
CA HIS A 39 -2.33 9.67 -9.49
C HIS A 39 -1.18 8.75 -9.01
N PHE A 40 -1.08 8.49 -7.72
CA PHE A 40 -0.07 7.60 -7.16
C PHE A 40 -0.22 6.17 -7.70
N VAL A 41 -1.43 5.62 -7.66
CA VAL A 41 -1.72 4.26 -8.15
C VAL A 41 -1.47 4.16 -9.66
N SER A 42 -1.97 5.11 -10.46
CA SER A 42 -1.80 5.09 -11.92
C SER A 42 -0.35 5.23 -12.38
N ASN A 43 0.51 5.88 -11.57
CA ASN A 43 1.92 6.05 -11.89
C ASN A 43 2.83 5.01 -11.20
N THR A 44 2.27 4.10 -10.38
CA THR A 44 3.09 3.05 -9.77
C THR A 44 3.35 1.95 -10.79
N PRO A 45 4.62 1.61 -11.09
CA PRO A 45 4.93 0.53 -12.01
C PRO A 45 4.42 -0.81 -11.47
N PRO A 46 3.93 -1.72 -12.33
CA PRO A 46 3.47 -3.05 -11.90
C PRO A 46 4.53 -3.84 -11.12
N ALA A 47 5.81 -3.67 -11.44
CA ALA A 47 6.91 -4.29 -10.72
C ALA A 47 7.02 -3.80 -9.26
N ALA A 48 6.74 -2.52 -9.01
CA ALA A 48 6.75 -1.96 -7.66
C ALA A 48 5.55 -2.48 -6.85
N VAL A 49 4.36 -2.59 -7.46
CA VAL A 49 3.18 -3.21 -6.82
C VAL A 49 3.48 -4.66 -6.45
N LYS A 50 4.05 -5.45 -7.38
CA LYS A 50 4.45 -6.85 -7.11
C LYS A 50 5.47 -6.97 -5.98
N SER A 51 6.41 -6.03 -5.90
CA SER A 51 7.44 -6.02 -4.85
C SER A 51 6.84 -5.71 -3.47
N VAL A 52 5.93 -4.73 -3.39
CA VAL A 52 5.25 -4.34 -2.14
C VAL A 52 4.28 -5.42 -1.66
N CYS A 53 3.49 -5.99 -2.57
CA CYS A 53 2.47 -6.99 -2.28
C CYS A 53 3.02 -8.42 -2.29
N ASN A 54 4.31 -8.59 -2.05
CA ASN A 54 4.96 -9.89 -2.20
C ASN A 54 4.68 -10.80 -1.00
N LEU A 55 4.03 -11.94 -1.27
CA LEU A 55 3.73 -12.97 -0.28
C LEU A 55 4.97 -13.74 0.20
N THR A 56 6.17 -13.51 -0.36
CA THR A 56 7.38 -14.24 0.06
C THR A 56 7.76 -13.96 1.52
N ALA A 57 7.41 -12.79 2.07
CA ALA A 57 7.55 -12.49 3.49
C ALA A 57 6.66 -13.40 4.39
N ILE A 58 5.55 -13.91 3.85
CA ILE A 58 4.60 -14.78 4.55
C ILE A 58 5.16 -16.20 4.69
N TYR A 59 5.89 -16.69 3.68
CA TYR A 59 6.50 -18.02 3.72
C TYR A 59 7.64 -18.13 4.76
N GLY A 60 8.27 -17.02 5.11
CA GLY A 60 9.25 -16.99 6.21
C GLY A 60 8.63 -17.07 7.60
N LEU A 61 7.35 -16.70 7.75
CA LEU A 61 6.59 -16.73 9.02
C LEU A 61 5.86 -18.06 9.25
N LEU A 62 5.75 -18.92 8.22
CA LEU A 62 5.10 -20.23 8.28
C LEU A 62 6.10 -21.40 8.46
N LYS A 63 7.39 -21.11 8.64
CA LYS A 63 8.42 -22.06 9.08
C LYS A 63 8.72 -21.85 10.55
#